data_AF-A0A9P1D4D3-F1
#
_entry.id   AF-A0A9P1D4D3-F1
#
_cell.length_a   1.000
_cell.length_b   1.000
_cell.length_c   1.000
_cell.angle_alpha   90.00
_cell.angle_beta   90.00
_cell.angle_gamma   90.00
#
_symmetry.space_group_name_H-M   'P 1'
#
loop_
_entity.id
_entity.type
_entity.pdbx_description
1 polymer ?
#
loop_
_entity_poly.entity_id
_entity_poly.type
_entity_poly.pdbx_seq_one_letter_code
_entity_poly.pdbx_strand_id
1 'polypeptide(L)'
;MGTTKQHVASELRQEAQQLVQAKSWSTSLVVCAEVAEWQDFPTFDRWVSNSLQDLEELVGLVVFHPRFARWPSLPAEMVEGSRVMAFYQECDGRRSRRALPATVESLDETRVGTRRVGVRFLDDGVVQWVPIEWLKDLDPAPKVDNVLHQAPHPTVHLIRRADLDAVKASYDDVAKLLARNASYLRSLEDLEDLGALRSKKGTPWDVDMAGWWMMTIINNNG
;
A
#
# COMPACT_ATOMS: atom_id res chain seq x y z
N MET A 1 26.03 9.50 17.22
CA MET A 1 25.25 8.74 18.22
C MET A 1 23.99 8.33 17.50
N GLY A 2 23.80 7.04 17.19
CA GLY A 2 22.63 6.61 16.43
C GLY A 2 21.36 6.84 17.23
N THR A 3 20.33 7.33 16.57
CA THR A 3 19.00 7.49 17.17
C THR A 3 18.47 6.11 17.60
N THR A 4 18.03 5.97 18.86
CA THR A 4 17.47 4.70 19.33
C THR A 4 16.01 4.57 18.89
N LYS A 5 15.52 3.34 18.68
CA LYS A 5 14.09 3.06 18.38
C LYS A 5 13.12 3.73 19.36
N GLN A 6 13.53 3.86 20.63
CA GLN A 6 12.74 4.49 21.68
C GLN A 6 12.58 5.99 21.46
N HIS A 7 13.65 6.68 21.01
CA HIS A 7 13.56 8.10 20.68
C HIS A 7 12.61 8.32 19.50
N VAL A 8 12.76 7.56 18.41
CA VAL A 8 11.84 7.68 17.26
C VAL A 8 10.40 7.33 17.64
N ALA A 9 10.18 6.34 18.51
CA ALA A 9 8.83 6.02 19.00
C ALA A 9 8.22 7.20 19.78
N SER A 10 9.02 7.88 20.60
CA SER A 10 8.59 9.06 21.35
C SER A 10 8.22 10.21 20.41
N GLU A 11 9.07 10.52 19.44
CA GLU A 11 8.82 11.57 18.44
C GLU A 11 7.58 11.23 17.61
N LEU A 12 7.48 10.00 17.10
CA LEU A 12 6.33 9.53 16.33
C LEU A 12 5.01 9.67 17.11
N ARG A 13 5.03 9.32 18.39
CA ARG A 13 3.86 9.44 19.27
C ARG A 13 3.51 10.89 19.57
N GLN A 14 4.51 11.72 19.82
CA GLN A 14 4.31 13.15 20.04
C GLN A 14 3.68 13.81 18.80
N GLU A 15 4.21 13.53 17.62
CA GLU A 15 3.66 14.00 16.34
C GLU A 15 2.21 13.51 16.15
N ALA A 16 1.91 12.25 16.44
CA ALA A 16 0.55 11.72 16.38
C ALA A 16 -0.40 12.46 17.34
N GLN A 17 0.01 12.73 18.58
CA GLN A 17 -0.80 13.44 19.57
C GLN A 17 -1.05 14.90 19.19
N GLN A 18 -0.01 15.59 18.72
CA GLN A 18 -0.12 16.96 18.24
C GLN A 18 -1.06 17.03 17.03
N LEU A 19 -0.90 16.08 16.11
CA LEU A 19 -1.74 15.95 14.94
C LEU A 19 -3.21 15.84 15.36
N VAL A 20 -3.57 14.90 16.24
CA VAL A 20 -4.95 14.73 16.74
C VAL A 20 -5.56 16.03 17.30
N GLN A 21 -4.76 16.88 17.95
CA GLN A 21 -5.22 18.14 18.55
C GLN A 21 -5.32 19.31 17.56
N ALA A 22 -4.81 19.15 16.34
CA ALA A 22 -4.85 20.21 15.33
C ALA A 22 -6.29 20.66 15.04
N LYS A 23 -6.49 21.94 14.70
CA LYS A 23 -7.84 22.46 14.38
C LYS A 23 -8.13 22.46 12.87
N SER A 24 -7.10 22.52 12.05
CA SER A 24 -7.16 22.51 10.60
C SER A 24 -6.66 21.18 10.03
N TRP A 25 -7.07 20.87 8.81
CA TRP A 25 -6.53 19.75 8.05
C TRP A 25 -5.01 19.79 8.06
N SER A 26 -4.41 18.71 8.53
CA SER A 26 -2.97 18.60 8.73
C SER A 26 -2.54 17.14 8.60
N THR A 27 -1.27 16.95 8.25
CA THR A 27 -0.61 15.66 8.26
C THR A 27 0.79 15.85 8.83
N SER A 28 1.38 14.80 9.39
CA SER A 28 2.75 14.84 9.91
C SER A 28 3.59 13.75 9.25
N LEU A 29 4.86 14.04 8.97
CA LEU A 29 5.80 13.12 8.33
C LEU A 29 7.00 12.92 9.25
N VAL A 30 7.23 11.68 9.67
CA VAL A 30 8.33 11.31 10.57
C VAL A 30 9.35 10.48 9.81
N VAL A 31 10.53 11.08 9.56
CA VAL A 31 11.63 10.45 8.83
C VAL A 31 12.56 9.74 9.80
N CYS A 32 12.78 8.45 9.55
CA CYS A 32 13.46 7.52 10.43
C CYS A 32 14.86 7.15 9.93
N ALA A 33 15.70 8.15 9.64
CA ALA A 33 16.92 7.99 8.84
C ALA A 33 18.06 7.18 9.51
N GLU A 34 18.09 7.09 10.84
CA GLU A 34 19.29 6.61 11.58
C GLU A 34 19.11 5.28 12.33
N VAL A 35 18.02 4.54 12.11
CA VAL A 35 17.78 3.27 12.81
C VAL A 35 18.21 2.10 11.93
N ALA A 36 19.39 1.57 12.24
CA ALA A 36 20.06 0.53 11.44
C ALA A 36 19.27 -0.79 11.36
N GLU A 37 18.37 -1.06 12.31
CA GLU A 37 17.55 -2.28 12.32
C GLU A 37 16.32 -2.20 11.42
N TRP A 38 16.03 -1.05 10.82
CA TRP A 38 14.96 -0.90 9.82
C TRP A 38 15.52 -1.07 8.41
N GLN A 39 16.32 -2.12 8.21
CA GLN A 39 16.80 -2.51 6.89
C GLN A 39 15.78 -3.36 6.13
N ASP A 40 14.85 -4.01 6.82
CA ASP A 40 13.76 -4.79 6.23
C ASP A 40 12.40 -4.16 6.54
N PHE A 41 11.55 -4.10 5.52
CA PHE A 41 10.24 -3.49 5.63
C PHE A 41 9.32 -4.16 6.68
N PRO A 42 9.23 -5.50 6.78
CA PRO A 42 8.32 -6.14 7.75
C PRO A 42 8.65 -5.82 9.21
N THR A 43 9.94 -5.69 9.55
CA THR A 43 10.36 -5.29 10.90
C THR A 43 10.00 -3.84 11.20
N PHE A 44 10.19 -2.94 10.23
CA PHE A 44 9.78 -1.55 10.35
C PHE A 44 8.26 -1.41 10.49
N ASP A 45 7.50 -2.02 9.59
CA ASP A 45 6.03 -1.99 9.57
C ASP A 45 5.43 -2.46 10.90
N ARG A 46 5.86 -3.64 11.40
CA ARG A 46 5.42 -4.15 12.70
C ARG A 46 5.76 -3.22 13.86
N TRP A 47 6.94 -2.60 13.84
CA TRP A 47 7.35 -1.65 14.86
C TRP A 47 6.46 -0.40 14.86
N VAL A 48 6.14 0.14 13.68
CA VAL A 48 5.24 1.31 13.54
C VAL A 48 3.86 0.97 14.09
N SER A 49 3.28 -0.16 13.69
CA SER A 49 1.95 -0.60 14.17
C SER A 49 1.91 -0.71 15.69
N ASN A 50 2.94 -1.30 16.31
CA ASN A 50 3.00 -1.46 17.76
C ASN A 50 3.20 -0.12 18.50
N SER A 51 3.86 0.87 17.87
CA SER A 51 4.19 2.14 18.52
C SER A 51 3.00 3.10 18.64
N LEU A 52 1.96 2.89 17.83
CA LEU A 52 0.77 3.74 17.75
C LEU A 52 -0.54 2.98 17.99
N GLN A 53 -0.49 1.76 18.53
CA GLN A 53 -1.66 0.90 18.68
C GLN A 53 -2.81 1.57 19.45
N ASP A 54 -2.53 2.33 20.50
CA ASP A 54 -3.55 3.04 21.28
C ASP A 54 -4.11 4.29 20.60
N LEU A 55 -3.51 4.73 19.49
CA LEU A 55 -3.94 5.86 18.69
C LEU A 55 -4.52 5.43 17.34
N GLU A 56 -4.67 4.12 17.09
CA GLU A 56 -5.08 3.58 15.78
C GLU A 56 -6.48 4.04 15.35
N GLU A 57 -7.36 4.36 16.30
CA GLU A 57 -8.71 4.89 16.06
C GLU A 57 -8.72 6.40 15.77
N LEU A 58 -7.63 7.10 16.03
CA LEU A 58 -7.54 8.56 15.88
C LEU A 58 -6.65 8.96 14.71
N VAL A 59 -5.64 8.13 14.42
CA VAL A 59 -4.61 8.39 13.41
C VAL A 59 -4.55 7.23 12.43
N GLY A 60 -4.70 7.55 11.16
CA GLY A 60 -4.29 6.69 10.06
C GLY A 60 -2.82 6.89 9.75
N LEU A 61 -2.15 5.84 9.30
CA LEU A 61 -0.73 5.90 8.96
C LEU A 61 -0.43 5.25 7.62
N VAL A 62 0.62 5.76 6.96
CA VAL A 62 1.22 5.15 5.78
C VAL A 62 2.72 5.05 5.99
N VAL A 63 3.27 3.85 5.81
CA VAL A 63 4.70 3.59 5.90
C VAL A 63 5.37 3.58 4.54
N PHE A 64 6.54 4.18 4.48
CA PHE A 64 7.45 4.20 3.34
C PHE A 64 8.76 3.58 3.75
N HIS A 65 9.36 2.82 2.85
CA HIS A 65 10.59 2.12 3.15
C HIS A 65 11.46 1.98 1.89
N PRO A 66 12.79 2.18 1.97
CA PRO A 66 13.66 2.09 0.79
C PRO A 66 13.53 0.76 0.03
N ARG A 67 13.20 -0.30 0.77
CA ARG A 67 13.02 -1.67 0.28
C ARG A 67 11.56 -2.12 0.29
N PHE A 68 10.61 -1.21 0.24
CA PHE A 68 9.19 -1.57 0.12
C PHE A 68 8.97 -2.36 -1.17
N ALA A 69 8.43 -3.57 -1.03
CA ALA A 69 8.15 -4.50 -2.11
C ALA A 69 7.00 -5.44 -1.66
N ARG A 70 5.81 -4.87 -1.43
CA ARG A 70 4.65 -5.61 -0.94
C ARG A 70 3.85 -6.26 -2.06
N TRP A 71 3.71 -5.58 -3.19
CA TRP A 71 2.83 -6.04 -4.27
C TRP A 71 3.65 -6.70 -5.37
N PRO A 72 3.58 -8.03 -5.50
CA PRO A 72 4.22 -8.72 -6.62
C PRO A 72 3.49 -8.37 -7.93
N SER A 73 4.21 -8.46 -9.04
CA SER A 73 3.62 -8.42 -10.37
C SER A 73 2.93 -9.74 -10.69
N LEU A 74 1.94 -9.68 -11.57
CA LEU A 74 1.40 -10.90 -12.18
C LEU A 74 2.41 -11.43 -13.21
N PRO A 75 2.55 -12.76 -13.36
CA PRO A 75 3.30 -13.35 -14.46
C PRO A 75 2.80 -12.79 -15.81
N ALA A 76 3.73 -12.47 -16.72
CA ALA A 76 3.42 -11.81 -17.99
C ALA A 76 2.47 -12.65 -18.88
N GLU A 77 2.50 -13.96 -18.73
CA GLU A 77 1.68 -14.94 -19.43
C GLU A 77 0.29 -15.15 -18.78
N MET A 78 0.03 -14.55 -17.62
CA MET A 78 -1.26 -14.67 -16.96
C MET A 78 -2.33 -13.85 -17.69
N VAL A 79 -3.37 -14.53 -18.17
CA VAL A 79 -4.49 -13.93 -18.90
C VAL A 79 -5.82 -14.42 -18.32
N GLU A 80 -6.94 -13.80 -18.72
CA GLU A 80 -8.27 -14.33 -18.41
C GLU A 80 -8.41 -15.75 -18.98
N GLY A 81 -8.88 -16.69 -18.16
CA GLY A 81 -8.91 -18.12 -18.46
C GLY A 81 -7.69 -18.93 -17.96
N SER A 82 -6.61 -18.27 -17.51
CA SER A 82 -5.46 -18.98 -16.93
C SER A 82 -5.85 -19.73 -15.66
N ARG A 83 -5.27 -20.93 -15.47
CA ARG A 83 -5.41 -21.71 -14.23
C ARG A 83 -4.40 -21.26 -13.20
N VAL A 84 -4.86 -21.04 -11.97
CA VAL A 84 -4.03 -20.57 -10.85
C VAL A 84 -4.38 -21.33 -9.57
N MET A 85 -3.52 -21.21 -8.57
CA MET A 85 -3.83 -21.57 -7.19
C MET A 85 -4.03 -20.28 -6.40
N ALA A 86 -5.19 -20.10 -5.77
CA ALA A 86 -5.53 -18.88 -5.05
C ALA A 86 -6.04 -19.18 -3.64
N PHE A 87 -5.70 -18.31 -2.68
CA PHE A 87 -6.40 -18.26 -1.40
C PHE A 87 -7.74 -17.53 -1.60
N TYR A 88 -8.80 -18.00 -0.94
CA TYR A 88 -10.12 -17.37 -0.91
C TYR A 88 -10.34 -16.59 0.39
N GLN A 89 -11.34 -15.71 0.38
CA GLN A 89 -11.81 -14.99 1.55
C GLN A 89 -12.78 -15.87 2.35
N GLU A 90 -12.50 -16.05 3.64
CA GLU A 90 -13.39 -16.73 4.57
C GLU A 90 -14.50 -15.77 5.05
N CYS A 91 -15.54 -16.31 5.71
CA CYS A 91 -16.69 -15.51 6.17
C CYS A 91 -16.32 -14.40 7.16
N ASP A 92 -15.17 -14.50 7.82
CA ASP A 92 -14.64 -13.48 8.73
C ASP A 92 -13.81 -12.40 8.00
N GLY A 93 -13.79 -12.43 6.67
CA GLY A 93 -13.03 -11.52 5.82
C GLY A 93 -11.56 -11.89 5.67
N ARG A 94 -11.07 -12.92 6.37
CA ARG A 94 -9.65 -13.29 6.36
C ARG A 94 -9.28 -14.16 5.17
N ARG A 95 -7.98 -14.15 4.86
CA ARG A 95 -7.38 -15.09 3.90
C ARG A 95 -7.45 -16.51 4.45
N SER A 96 -7.96 -17.44 3.64
CA SER A 96 -7.93 -18.86 3.93
C SER A 96 -6.51 -19.42 4.15
N ARG A 97 -6.41 -20.53 4.89
CA ARG A 97 -5.12 -21.19 5.17
C ARG A 97 -4.59 -22.02 4.01
N ARG A 98 -5.44 -22.41 3.07
CA ARG A 98 -5.10 -23.25 1.91
C ARG A 98 -5.47 -22.55 0.62
N ALA A 99 -4.63 -22.70 -0.39
CA ALA A 99 -4.97 -22.27 -1.73
C ALA A 99 -5.76 -23.37 -2.45
N LEU A 100 -6.74 -22.98 -3.25
CA LEU A 100 -7.56 -23.85 -4.08
C LEU A 100 -7.32 -23.57 -5.56
N PRO A 101 -7.54 -24.57 -6.44
CA PRO A 101 -7.51 -24.35 -7.87
C PRO A 101 -8.60 -23.38 -8.31
N ALA A 102 -8.23 -22.42 -9.14
CA ALA A 102 -9.13 -21.42 -9.70
C ALA A 102 -8.77 -21.09 -11.15
N THR A 103 -9.70 -20.43 -11.84
CA THR A 103 -9.48 -19.81 -13.15
C THR A 103 -9.50 -18.30 -12.99
N VAL A 104 -8.60 -17.58 -13.66
CA VAL A 104 -8.64 -16.11 -13.73
C VAL A 104 -9.87 -15.70 -14.52
N GLU A 105 -10.80 -15.01 -13.86
CA GLU A 105 -12.04 -14.50 -14.47
C GLU A 105 -11.85 -13.09 -15.01
N SER A 106 -11.12 -12.22 -14.30
CA SER A 106 -10.79 -10.90 -14.81
C SER A 106 -9.50 -10.30 -14.25
N LEU A 107 -8.78 -9.59 -15.11
CA LEU A 107 -7.59 -8.79 -14.80
C LEU A 107 -7.82 -7.29 -14.99
N ASP A 108 -9.03 -6.89 -15.39
CA ASP A 108 -9.37 -5.49 -15.64
C ASP A 108 -9.40 -4.70 -14.32
N GLU A 109 -8.37 -3.88 -14.10
CA GLU A 109 -8.22 -3.04 -12.91
C GLU A 109 -9.42 -2.12 -12.66
N THR A 110 -10.20 -1.77 -13.68
CA THR A 110 -11.42 -0.94 -13.52
C THR A 110 -12.59 -1.72 -12.94
N ARG A 111 -12.59 -3.05 -13.12
CA ARG A 111 -13.58 -3.96 -12.55
C ARG A 111 -13.12 -4.51 -11.21
N VAL A 112 -11.88 -4.97 -11.14
CA VAL A 112 -11.35 -5.71 -9.98
C VAL A 112 -10.66 -4.82 -8.95
N GLY A 113 -10.15 -3.67 -9.38
CA GLY A 113 -9.25 -2.81 -8.61
C GLY A 113 -7.77 -3.07 -8.93
N THR A 114 -6.92 -2.06 -8.82
CA THR A 114 -5.50 -2.05 -9.24
C THR A 114 -4.61 -3.15 -8.61
N ARG A 115 -5.06 -3.83 -7.55
CA ARG A 115 -4.25 -4.81 -6.79
C ARG A 115 -5.01 -6.10 -6.51
N ARG A 116 -6.03 -6.38 -7.31
CA ARG A 116 -6.87 -7.57 -7.17
C ARG A 116 -6.93 -8.33 -8.48
N VAL A 117 -7.35 -9.58 -8.38
CA VAL A 117 -7.65 -10.45 -9.51
C VAL A 117 -9.03 -11.07 -9.26
N GLY A 118 -9.88 -11.01 -10.27
CA GLY A 118 -11.11 -11.79 -10.27
C GLY A 118 -10.77 -13.25 -10.54
N VAL A 119 -11.06 -14.15 -9.61
CA VAL A 119 -10.83 -15.60 -9.75
C VAL A 119 -12.12 -16.37 -9.53
N ARG A 120 -12.31 -17.44 -10.30
CA ARG A 120 -13.40 -18.39 -10.15
C ARG A 120 -12.86 -19.71 -9.60
N PHE A 121 -13.28 -20.08 -8.39
CA PHE A 121 -12.83 -21.33 -7.76
C PHE A 121 -13.46 -22.55 -8.44
N LEU A 122 -12.66 -23.61 -8.64
CA LEU A 122 -13.09 -24.79 -9.42
C LEU A 122 -13.93 -25.77 -8.59
N ASP A 123 -13.90 -25.69 -7.27
CA ASP A 123 -14.64 -26.58 -6.38
C ASP A 123 -16.11 -26.19 -6.23
N ASP A 124 -16.40 -24.88 -6.11
CA ASP A 124 -17.76 -24.35 -5.90
C ASP A 124 -18.25 -23.44 -7.04
N GLY A 125 -17.38 -23.04 -7.97
CA GLY A 125 -17.70 -22.13 -9.07
C GLY A 125 -17.86 -20.66 -8.68
N VAL A 126 -17.59 -20.30 -7.41
CA VAL A 126 -17.76 -18.95 -6.87
C VAL A 126 -16.66 -18.02 -7.39
N VAL A 127 -17.07 -16.82 -7.80
CA VAL A 127 -16.15 -15.76 -8.21
C VAL A 127 -15.82 -14.88 -7.00
N GLN A 128 -14.53 -14.66 -6.75
CA GLN A 128 -14.04 -13.72 -5.74
C GLN A 128 -13.01 -12.77 -6.33
N TRP A 129 -12.90 -11.58 -5.73
CA TRP A 129 -11.97 -10.53 -6.12
C TRP A 129 -10.88 -10.46 -5.06
N VAL A 130 -9.83 -11.25 -5.24
CA VAL A 130 -8.81 -11.46 -4.21
C VAL A 130 -7.60 -10.57 -4.45
N PRO A 131 -6.87 -10.13 -3.41
CA PRO A 131 -5.59 -9.46 -3.58
C PRO A 131 -4.60 -10.29 -4.42
N ILE A 132 -3.75 -9.63 -5.20
CA ILE A 132 -2.75 -10.32 -6.05
C ILE A 132 -1.86 -11.23 -5.20
N GLU A 133 -1.48 -10.81 -3.99
CA GLU A 133 -0.66 -11.60 -3.07
C GLU A 133 -1.38 -12.83 -2.48
N TRP A 134 -2.64 -13.08 -2.86
CA TRP A 134 -3.36 -14.31 -2.56
C TRP A 134 -3.24 -15.37 -3.66
N LEU A 135 -2.56 -15.06 -4.77
CA LEU A 135 -2.19 -16.07 -5.76
C LEU A 135 -0.88 -16.76 -5.35
N LYS A 136 -0.71 -18.02 -5.75
CA LYS A 136 0.59 -18.71 -5.71
C LYS A 136 1.38 -18.48 -6.99
N ASP A 137 2.68 -18.77 -6.92
CA ASP A 137 3.60 -18.80 -8.07
C ASP A 137 3.66 -17.46 -8.84
N LEU A 138 3.58 -16.36 -8.08
CA LEU A 138 3.72 -15.01 -8.60
C LEU A 138 5.16 -14.71 -9.03
N ASP A 139 5.31 -13.78 -9.97
CA ASP A 139 6.61 -13.23 -10.31
C ASP A 139 7.17 -12.47 -9.09
N PRO A 140 8.39 -12.78 -8.61
CA PRO A 140 9.00 -12.03 -7.53
C PRO A 140 9.31 -10.56 -7.91
N ALA A 141 9.22 -10.19 -9.19
CA ALA A 141 9.39 -8.81 -9.62
C ALA A 141 8.37 -7.90 -8.92
N PRO A 142 8.83 -6.83 -8.24
CA PRO A 142 7.92 -5.90 -7.60
C PRO A 142 7.14 -5.11 -8.66
N LYS A 143 5.83 -4.95 -8.45
CA LYS A 143 5.01 -4.01 -9.24
C LYS A 143 5.59 -2.60 -9.13
N VAL A 144 5.53 -1.81 -10.20
CA VAL A 144 5.93 -0.39 -10.21
C VAL A 144 5.29 0.43 -9.11
N ASP A 145 4.06 0.08 -8.73
CA ASP A 145 3.32 0.66 -7.61
C ASP A 145 4.12 0.65 -6.30
N ASN A 146 5.03 -0.30 -6.10
CA ASN A 146 5.88 -0.34 -4.90
C ASN A 146 6.83 0.86 -4.82
N VAL A 147 7.24 1.44 -5.96
CA VAL A 147 8.14 2.61 -6.01
C VAL A 147 7.51 3.81 -5.31
N LEU A 148 6.18 3.95 -5.37
CA LEU A 148 5.48 5.02 -4.67
C LEU A 148 5.55 4.92 -3.15
N HIS A 149 5.79 3.72 -2.63
CA HIS A 149 5.96 3.45 -1.21
C HIS A 149 7.43 3.34 -0.81
N GLN A 150 8.35 3.63 -1.74
CA GLN A 150 9.75 3.75 -1.46
C GLN A 150 10.11 5.19 -1.11
N ALA A 151 10.89 5.35 -0.06
CA ALA A 151 11.49 6.62 0.33
C ALA A 151 12.99 6.39 0.61
N PRO A 152 13.85 7.43 0.52
CA PRO A 152 15.28 7.30 0.79
C PRO A 152 15.59 6.76 2.20
N HIS A 153 14.69 7.02 3.14
CA HIS A 153 14.74 6.54 4.51
C HIS A 153 13.38 5.96 4.91
N PRO A 154 13.32 5.00 5.86
CA PRO A 154 12.05 4.61 6.45
C PRO A 154 11.30 5.86 6.93
N THR A 155 10.02 5.97 6.61
CA THR A 155 9.24 7.18 6.87
C THR A 155 7.82 6.78 7.23
N VAL A 156 7.23 7.46 8.23
CA VAL A 156 5.83 7.29 8.61
C VAL A 156 5.09 8.58 8.31
N HIS A 157 4.04 8.50 7.50
CA HIS A 157 3.10 9.60 7.29
C HIS A 157 1.87 9.37 8.15
N LEU A 158 1.52 10.37 8.95
CA LEU A 158 0.41 10.35 9.88
C LEU A 158 -0.68 11.28 9.37
N ILE A 159 -1.92 10.78 9.36
CA ILE A 159 -3.11 11.51 8.93
C ILE A 159 -4.19 11.31 9.99
N ARG A 160 -4.93 12.36 10.32
CA ARG A 160 -6.07 12.20 11.24
C ARG A 160 -7.18 11.42 10.60
N ARG A 161 -7.75 10.46 11.32
CA ARG A 161 -8.95 9.77 10.86
C ARG A 161 -10.13 10.72 10.65
N ALA A 162 -10.30 11.73 11.50
CA ALA A 162 -11.34 12.74 11.31
C ALA A 162 -11.22 13.49 9.96
N ASP A 163 -10.00 13.72 9.45
CA ASP A 163 -9.81 14.33 8.13
C ASP A 163 -10.11 13.34 7.00
N LEU A 164 -9.75 12.07 7.18
CA LEU A 164 -10.12 10.99 6.27
C LEU A 164 -11.65 10.82 6.20
N ASP A 165 -12.33 10.86 7.34
CA ASP A 165 -13.78 10.73 7.45
C ASP A 165 -14.51 11.93 6.84
N ALA A 166 -13.90 13.13 6.88
CA ALA A 166 -14.42 14.30 6.20
C ALA A 166 -14.33 14.14 4.68
N VAL A 167 -13.29 13.45 4.21
CA VAL A 167 -13.17 13.03 2.82
C VAL A 167 -13.92 11.71 2.65
N LYS A 168 -15.25 11.79 2.75
CA LYS A 168 -16.13 10.70 2.29
C LYS A 168 -16.06 10.58 0.78
N ALA A 169 -14.91 10.20 0.25
CA ALA A 169 -14.79 9.74 -1.12
C ALA A 169 -15.65 8.48 -1.24
N SER A 170 -16.51 8.43 -2.26
CA SER A 170 -17.14 7.16 -2.58
C SER A 170 -16.05 6.14 -2.91
N TYR A 171 -16.31 4.86 -2.68
CA TYR A 171 -15.41 3.78 -3.12
C TYR A 171 -15.05 3.91 -4.61
N ASP A 172 -15.94 4.48 -5.42
CA ASP A 172 -15.71 4.73 -6.83
C ASP A 172 -14.70 5.86 -7.07
N ASP A 173 -14.75 6.94 -6.29
CA ASP A 173 -13.76 8.04 -6.40
C ASP A 173 -12.37 7.54 -5.98
N VAL A 174 -12.34 6.68 -4.96
CA VAL A 174 -11.14 5.99 -4.50
C VAL A 174 -10.53 5.15 -5.63
N ALA A 175 -11.34 4.29 -6.24
CA ALA A 175 -10.91 3.39 -7.30
C ALA A 175 -10.46 4.16 -8.55
N LYS A 176 -11.20 5.21 -8.96
CA LYS A 176 -10.83 6.07 -10.10
C LYS A 176 -9.50 6.77 -9.88
N LEU A 177 -9.28 7.27 -8.66
CA LEU A 177 -8.01 7.89 -8.30
C LEU A 177 -6.88 6.87 -8.43
N LEU A 178 -6.98 5.70 -7.79
CA LEU A 178 -5.98 4.62 -7.88
C LEU A 178 -5.72 4.14 -9.31
N ALA A 179 -6.75 4.08 -10.16
CA ALA A 179 -6.60 3.71 -11.57
C ALA A 179 -5.86 4.79 -12.38
N ARG A 180 -6.20 6.07 -12.20
CA ARG A 180 -5.49 7.22 -12.84
C ARG A 180 -4.01 7.21 -12.51
N ASN A 181 -3.76 6.96 -11.24
CA ASN A 181 -2.50 6.89 -10.56
C ASN A 181 -1.59 5.77 -11.09
N ALA A 182 -2.11 4.54 -11.16
CA ALA A 182 -1.41 3.43 -11.77
C ALA A 182 -1.13 3.66 -13.27
N SER A 183 -2.10 4.27 -13.98
CA SER A 183 -1.94 4.60 -15.40
C SER A 183 -0.84 5.64 -15.63
N TYR A 184 -0.72 6.64 -14.75
CA TYR A 184 0.38 7.60 -14.78
C TYR A 184 1.74 6.93 -14.55
N LEU A 185 1.85 6.05 -13.55
CA LEU A 185 3.09 5.32 -13.32
C LEU A 185 3.53 4.47 -14.51
N ARG A 186 2.59 3.74 -15.12
CA ARG A 186 2.85 2.98 -16.35
C ARG A 186 3.37 3.89 -17.46
N SER A 187 2.79 5.07 -17.62
CA SER A 187 3.29 6.05 -18.60
C SER A 187 4.71 6.55 -18.32
N LEU A 188 5.17 6.47 -17.06
CA LEU A 188 6.56 6.76 -16.70
C LEU A 188 7.51 5.57 -16.97
N GLU A 189 6.99 4.33 -16.99
CA GLU A 189 7.74 3.14 -17.39
C GLU A 189 8.02 3.12 -18.89
N ASP A 190 7.01 3.47 -19.69
CA ASP A 190 7.13 3.61 -21.15
C ASP A 190 8.16 4.69 -21.54
N LEU A 191 8.45 5.60 -20.60
CA LEU A 191 9.47 6.63 -20.73
C LEU A 191 10.88 6.12 -20.33
N GLU A 192 11.19 4.82 -20.33
CA GLU A 192 12.53 4.20 -20.15
C GLU A 192 13.43 4.73 -19.00
N ASP A 193 12.94 5.61 -18.12
CA ASP A 193 13.80 6.49 -17.33
C ASP A 193 13.33 6.64 -15.88
N LEU A 194 12.82 5.55 -15.31
CA LEU A 194 12.70 5.41 -13.85
C LEU A 194 14.06 5.56 -13.16
N GLY A 195 15.15 5.26 -13.89
CA GLY A 195 16.53 5.53 -13.50
C GLY A 195 16.86 7.02 -13.36
N ALA A 196 16.55 7.87 -14.35
CA ALA A 196 16.80 9.31 -14.22
C ALA A 196 15.77 10.06 -13.38
N LEU A 197 14.56 9.52 -13.17
CA LEU A 197 13.63 10.05 -12.14
C LEU A 197 14.23 9.96 -10.73
N ARG A 198 15.06 8.94 -10.46
CA ARG A 198 15.83 8.82 -9.20
C ARG A 198 17.04 9.77 -9.14
N SER A 199 17.60 10.18 -10.29
CA SER A 199 18.83 10.98 -10.36
C SER A 199 18.60 12.48 -10.58
N LYS A 200 17.42 12.90 -11.04
CA LYS A 200 17.08 14.32 -11.18
C LYS A 200 16.90 14.94 -9.79
N LYS A 201 17.69 15.96 -9.48
CA LYS A 201 17.62 16.82 -8.28
C LYS A 201 16.31 17.65 -8.17
N GLY A 202 15.25 17.26 -8.87
CA GLY A 202 13.91 17.81 -8.77
C GLY A 202 12.99 16.65 -8.42
N THR A 203 12.42 16.71 -7.23
CA THR A 203 11.60 15.64 -6.64
C THR A 203 10.42 15.25 -7.52
N PRO A 204 10.13 13.95 -7.74
CA PRO A 204 8.89 13.48 -8.36
C PRO A 204 7.62 13.75 -7.52
N TRP A 205 7.76 14.39 -6.35
CA TRP A 205 6.75 14.51 -5.30
C TRP A 205 5.77 15.68 -5.47
N ASP A 206 5.80 16.41 -6.60
CA ASP A 206 4.90 17.56 -6.88
C ASP A 206 3.53 17.15 -7.48
N VAL A 207 3.29 15.85 -7.68
CA VAL A 207 1.96 15.34 -8.02
C VAL A 207 1.07 15.47 -6.78
N ASP A 208 -0.26 15.64 -6.94
CA ASP A 208 -1.27 15.76 -5.87
C ASP A 208 -1.30 14.55 -4.94
N MET A 209 -0.26 14.47 -4.14
CA MET A 209 0.13 13.45 -3.20
C MET A 209 -0.99 13.28 -2.19
N ALA A 210 -1.56 14.39 -1.69
CA ALA A 210 -2.64 14.40 -0.69
C ALA A 210 -3.81 13.47 -1.05
N GLY A 211 -4.22 13.43 -2.31
CA GLY A 211 -5.24 12.50 -2.78
C GLY A 211 -4.82 11.03 -2.67
N TRP A 212 -3.55 10.70 -2.91
CA TRP A 212 -3.02 9.32 -2.86
C TRP A 212 -2.82 8.78 -1.45
N TRP A 213 -2.35 9.61 -0.52
CA TRP A 213 -2.06 9.20 0.86
C TRP A 213 -3.30 8.77 1.61
N MET A 214 -4.40 9.46 1.34
CA MET A 214 -5.73 9.17 1.87
C MET A 214 -6.17 7.71 1.59
N MET A 215 -5.73 7.14 0.47
CA MET A 215 -6.25 5.87 -0.07
C MET A 215 -5.48 4.66 0.44
N THR A 216 -4.17 4.81 0.67
CA THR A 216 -3.37 3.72 1.25
C THR A 216 -3.85 3.42 2.67
N ILE A 217 -4.34 4.43 3.39
CA ILE A 217 -4.91 4.27 4.72
C ILE A 217 -6.27 3.55 4.66
N ILE A 218 -7.15 3.91 3.72
CA ILE A 218 -8.45 3.24 3.54
C ILE A 218 -8.27 1.75 3.23
N ASN A 219 -7.30 1.38 2.37
CA ASN A 219 -7.05 -0.02 1.99
C ASN A 219 -6.25 -0.84 3.02
N ASN A 220 -5.56 -0.21 3.97
CA ASN A 220 -4.86 -0.93 5.06
C ASN A 220 -5.74 -1.11 6.31
N ASN A 221 -6.81 -0.34 6.44
CA ASN A 221 -7.69 -0.32 7.62
C ASN A 221 -9.11 -0.87 7.38
N GLY A 222 -9.38 -1.43 6.19
CA GLY A 222 -10.61 -2.16 5.86
C GLY A 222 -10.30 -3.62 5.57
#